data_AF-G5SX87-F1
#
_entry.id   AF-G5SX87-F1
#
_cell.length_a   1.000
_cell.length_b   1.000
_cell.length_c   1.000
_cell.angle_alpha   90.00
_cell.angle_beta   90.00
_cell.angle_gamma   90.00
#
_symmetry.space_group_name_H-M   'P 1'
#
loop_
_entity.id
_entity.type
_entity.pdbx_description
1 polymer ?
#
loop_
_entity_poly.entity_id
_entity_poly.type
_entity_poly.pdbx_seq_one_letter_code
_entity_poly.pdbx_strand_id
1 'polypeptide(L)'
;IQLYKAAVIDDGILPLPKEEAAKYAAIYQHRKKGNTILKFVPASGAATRMFKSLFAFRDAFEPDRESFTAYVNRTGNKEIRAFFDSLERFAFYALLKAYIDKHHPDFASLNEDIQKHIIVNSLLNEEGLNYGNMPKGLLPFHRHSEKIATPFEEHFREAVLYASDDEEADLH
;
A
#
# COMPACT_ATOMS: atom_id res chain seq x y z
N ILE A 1 -2.31 22.81 -10.48
CA ILE A 1 -3.40 21.86 -10.84
C ILE A 1 -4.61 22.22 -9.99
N GLN A 2 -5.70 22.69 -10.59
CA GLN A 2 -6.98 22.89 -9.90
C GLN A 2 -7.82 21.62 -10.08
N LEU A 3 -8.20 20.99 -8.97
CA LEU A 3 -9.10 19.84 -8.97
C LEU A 3 -10.54 20.35 -9.06
N TYR A 4 -11.31 19.87 -10.04
CA TYR A 4 -12.69 20.32 -10.26
C TYR A 4 -13.69 19.48 -9.45
N LYS A 5 -13.75 18.17 -9.70
CA LYS A 5 -14.53 17.19 -8.93
C LYS A 5 -13.99 15.78 -9.19
N ALA A 6 -14.35 14.81 -8.34
CA ALA A 6 -13.99 13.41 -8.54
C ALA A 6 -14.68 12.86 -9.80
N ALA A 7 -13.98 11.98 -10.53
CA ALA A 7 -14.60 11.22 -11.62
C ALA A 7 -15.52 10.15 -11.02
N VAL A 8 -16.77 10.10 -11.49
CA VAL A 8 -17.77 9.08 -11.10
C VAL A 8 -18.37 8.45 -12.35
N ILE A 9 -19.14 7.37 -12.16
CA ILE A 9 -19.88 6.74 -13.26
C ILE A 9 -20.75 7.81 -13.94
N ASP A 10 -20.68 7.87 -15.26
CA ASP A 10 -21.36 8.84 -16.14
C ASP A 10 -20.86 10.30 -16.02
N ASP A 11 -19.78 10.53 -15.27
CA ASP A 11 -19.14 11.85 -15.10
C ASP A 11 -17.62 11.68 -14.94
N GLY A 12 -16.96 11.38 -16.06
CA GLY A 12 -15.53 11.10 -16.15
C GLY A 12 -15.16 9.61 -16.14
N ILE A 13 -16.10 8.72 -15.80
CA ILE A 13 -15.94 7.25 -15.92
C ILE A 13 -17.06 6.70 -16.81
N LEU A 14 -16.70 6.07 -17.93
CA LEU A 14 -17.63 5.34 -18.79
C LEU A 14 -17.66 3.85 -18.39
N PRO A 15 -18.76 3.34 -17.82
CA PRO A 15 -18.87 1.92 -17.53
C PRO A 15 -19.11 1.14 -18.83
N LEU A 16 -18.40 0.01 -19.01
CA LEU A 16 -18.60 -0.88 -20.16
C LEU A 16 -19.35 -2.14 -19.72
N PRO A 17 -20.42 -2.55 -20.44
CA PRO A 17 -21.00 -3.88 -20.30
C PRO A 17 -19.95 -4.97 -20.54
N LYS A 18 -20.13 -6.13 -19.90
CA LYS A 18 -19.17 -7.25 -20.02
C LYS A 18 -18.87 -7.64 -21.47
N GLU A 19 -19.90 -7.65 -22.32
CA GLU A 19 -19.78 -7.98 -23.74
C GLU A 19 -18.95 -6.95 -24.51
N GLU A 20 -19.14 -5.66 -24.23
CA GLU A 20 -18.35 -4.59 -24.84
C GLU A 20 -16.91 -4.62 -24.35
N ALA A 21 -16.68 -4.81 -23.05
CA ALA A 21 -15.34 -4.94 -22.50
C ALA A 21 -14.58 -6.11 -23.15
N ALA A 22 -15.23 -7.27 -23.32
CA ALA A 22 -14.65 -8.42 -24.01
C ALA A 22 -14.36 -8.11 -25.50
N LYS A 23 -15.28 -7.43 -26.19
CA LYS A 23 -15.09 -6.97 -27.57
C LYS A 23 -13.86 -6.07 -27.71
N TYR A 24 -13.73 -5.04 -26.86
CA TYR A 24 -12.59 -4.11 -26.92
C TYR A 24 -11.28 -4.79 -26.53
N ALA A 25 -11.29 -5.70 -25.56
CA ALA A 25 -10.12 -6.51 -25.21
C ALA A 25 -9.65 -7.36 -26.40
N ALA A 26 -10.58 -7.99 -27.14
CA ALA A 26 -10.24 -8.74 -28.34
C ALA A 26 -9.65 -7.85 -29.46
N ILE A 27 -10.21 -6.65 -29.65
CA ILE A 27 -9.67 -5.66 -30.61
C ILE A 27 -8.23 -5.28 -30.22
N TYR A 28 -7.98 -5.00 -28.94
CA TYR A 28 -6.66 -4.68 -28.44
C TYR A 28 -5.68 -5.83 -28.71
N GLN A 29 -6.04 -7.06 -28.33
CA GLN A 29 -5.18 -8.24 -28.54
C GLN A 29 -4.87 -8.50 -30.02
N HIS A 30 -5.82 -8.25 -30.92
CA HIS A 30 -5.55 -8.37 -32.36
C HIS A 30 -4.63 -7.25 -32.88
N ARG A 31 -4.72 -6.04 -32.31
CA ARG A 31 -3.98 -4.87 -32.77
C ARG A 31 -2.68 -4.62 -32.03
N LYS A 32 -2.40 -5.31 -30.91
CA LYS A 32 -1.17 -5.08 -30.13
C LYS A 32 0.08 -5.33 -30.97
N LYS A 33 0.04 -6.33 -31.86
CA LYS A 33 1.17 -6.71 -32.72
C LYS A 33 1.49 -5.60 -33.72
N GLY A 34 2.73 -5.14 -33.73
CA GLY A 34 3.21 -4.05 -34.58
C GLY A 34 2.96 -2.64 -34.02
N ASN A 35 2.51 -2.52 -32.77
CA ASN A 35 2.47 -1.26 -32.04
C ASN A 35 3.45 -1.30 -30.87
N THR A 36 4.14 -0.18 -30.64
CA THR A 36 4.90 0.06 -29.41
C THR A 36 3.94 0.38 -28.28
N ILE A 37 3.97 -0.40 -27.20
CA ILE A 37 3.03 -0.27 -26.09
C ILE A 37 3.81 0.08 -24.82
N LEU A 38 3.62 1.30 -24.34
CA LEU A 38 4.23 1.77 -23.10
C LEU A 38 3.31 1.49 -21.91
N LYS A 39 3.79 0.69 -20.95
CA LYS A 39 3.17 0.61 -19.64
C LYS A 39 3.68 1.76 -18.78
N PHE A 40 2.82 2.75 -18.58
CA PHE A 40 3.09 3.89 -17.72
C PHE A 40 2.35 3.75 -16.39
N VAL A 41 3.08 3.84 -15.28
CA VAL A 41 2.48 4.07 -13.96
C VAL A 41 2.99 5.42 -13.45
N PRO A 42 2.11 6.43 -13.27
CA PRO A 42 2.56 7.74 -12.84
C PRO A 42 3.26 7.65 -11.49
N ALA A 43 4.43 8.30 -11.39
CA ALA A 43 5.22 8.31 -10.19
C ALA A 43 4.38 8.78 -8.99
N SER A 44 4.15 7.87 -8.05
CA SER A 44 3.60 8.23 -6.75
C SER A 44 4.75 8.75 -5.89
N GLY A 45 4.63 9.99 -5.38
CA GLY A 45 5.61 10.53 -4.43
C GLY A 45 5.71 9.70 -3.15
N ALA A 46 6.56 10.14 -2.21
CA ALA A 46 6.84 9.44 -0.96
C ALA A 46 5.60 8.89 -0.23
N ALA A 47 5.80 7.79 0.51
CA ALA A 47 4.80 7.08 1.30
C ALA A 47 4.08 7.94 2.35
N THR A 48 4.56 9.16 2.61
CA THR A 48 4.15 10.03 3.71
C THR A 48 2.64 10.25 3.82
N ARG A 49 1.92 10.43 2.70
CA ARG A 49 0.46 10.57 2.74
C ARG A 49 -0.26 9.29 3.17
N MET A 50 0.26 8.14 2.77
CA MET A 50 -0.33 6.83 3.07
C MET A 50 -0.14 6.46 4.54
N PHE A 51 1.00 6.84 5.14
CA PHE A 51 1.27 6.62 6.57
C PHE A 51 0.94 7.82 7.46
N LYS A 52 0.23 8.83 6.96
CA LYS A 52 -0.03 10.08 7.70
C LYS A 52 -0.67 9.83 9.08
N SER A 53 -1.64 8.92 9.16
CA SER A 53 -2.31 8.57 10.42
C SER A 53 -1.37 7.84 11.39
N LEU A 54 -0.44 7.03 10.89
CA LEU A 54 0.55 6.32 11.69
C LEU A 54 1.63 7.29 12.18
N PHE A 55 2.08 8.24 11.35
CA PHE A 55 2.98 9.30 11.80
C PHE A 55 2.34 10.16 12.89
N ALA A 56 1.08 10.56 12.70
CA ALA A 56 0.34 11.31 13.72
C ALA A 56 0.15 10.51 15.01
N PHE A 57 0.07 9.18 14.94
CA PHE A 57 0.04 8.31 16.12
C PHE A 57 1.42 8.26 16.79
N ARG A 58 2.46 7.94 16.03
CA ARG A 58 3.85 7.89 16.51
C ARG A 58 4.25 9.17 17.24
N ASP A 59 3.91 10.32 16.68
CA ASP A 59 4.38 11.61 17.18
C ASP A 59 3.59 12.15 18.38
N ALA A 60 2.36 11.65 18.61
CA ALA A 60 1.44 12.24 19.59
C ALA A 60 0.82 11.24 20.59
N PHE A 61 1.10 9.95 20.46
CA PHE A 61 0.65 8.92 21.41
C PHE A 61 1.76 8.58 22.41
N GLU A 62 1.46 8.73 23.70
CA GLU A 62 2.37 8.35 24.78
C GLU A 62 1.71 7.24 25.62
N PRO A 63 2.15 5.97 25.49
CA PRO A 63 1.47 4.83 26.12
C PRO A 63 1.54 4.84 27.66
N ASP A 64 2.45 5.61 28.24
CA ASP A 64 2.54 5.80 29.70
C ASP A 64 1.55 6.85 30.23
N ARG A 65 0.97 7.68 29.35
CA ARG A 65 0.12 8.81 29.72
C ARG A 65 -1.33 8.65 29.31
N GLU A 66 -1.60 7.96 28.20
CA GLU A 66 -2.96 7.73 27.72
C GLU A 66 -3.12 6.35 27.10
N SER A 67 -4.33 5.83 27.13
CA SER A 67 -4.65 4.59 26.41
C SER A 67 -4.89 4.86 24.92
N PHE A 68 -4.75 3.82 24.09
CA PHE A 68 -5.03 3.94 22.65
C PHE A 68 -6.44 4.49 22.36
N THR A 69 -7.43 4.05 23.14
CA THR A 69 -8.81 4.54 22.98
C THR A 69 -8.93 6.01 23.34
N ALA A 70 -8.25 6.48 24.39
CA ALA A 70 -8.22 7.90 24.74
C ALA A 70 -7.58 8.74 23.63
N TYR A 71 -6.46 8.28 23.07
CA TYR A 71 -5.80 8.91 21.93
C TYR A 71 -6.74 9.05 20.71
N VAL A 72 -7.41 7.96 20.32
CA VAL A 72 -8.32 7.95 19.16
C VAL A 72 -9.48 8.91 19.38
N ASN A 73 -10.06 8.94 20.58
CA ASN A 73 -11.16 9.84 20.91
C ASN A 73 -10.71 11.32 20.93
N ARG A 74 -9.51 11.60 21.46
CA ARG A 74 -8.94 12.94 21.56
C ARG A 74 -8.55 13.51 20.20
N THR A 75 -7.98 12.69 19.31
CA THR A 75 -7.44 13.13 18.01
C THR A 75 -8.41 12.95 16.85
N GLY A 76 -9.42 12.10 16.99
CA GLY A 76 -10.30 11.71 15.90
C GLY A 76 -9.61 10.86 14.81
N ASN A 77 -8.40 10.35 15.06
CA ASN A 77 -7.65 9.50 14.14
C ASN A 77 -8.33 8.12 14.04
N LYS A 78 -9.28 7.96 13.12
CA LYS A 78 -10.03 6.71 12.95
C LYS A 78 -9.25 5.69 12.12
N GLU A 79 -8.36 6.18 11.27
CA GLU A 79 -7.53 5.40 10.37
C GLU A 79 -6.52 4.53 11.14
N ILE A 80 -5.97 5.01 12.27
CA ILE A 80 -5.08 4.18 13.09
C ILE A 80 -5.82 2.99 13.72
N ARG A 81 -7.11 3.15 14.07
CA ARG A 81 -7.94 2.03 14.54
C ARG A 81 -8.13 1.00 13.44
N ALA A 82 -8.55 1.44 12.25
CA ALA A 82 -8.70 0.56 11.10
C ALA A 82 -7.39 -0.16 10.71
N PHE A 83 -6.25 0.52 10.87
CA PHE A 83 -4.93 -0.08 10.67
C PHE A 83 -4.69 -1.25 11.63
N PHE A 84 -4.88 -1.07 12.93
CA PHE A 84 -4.68 -2.14 13.91
C PHE A 84 -5.70 -3.28 13.74
N ASP A 85 -6.96 -2.96 13.47
CA ASP A 85 -8.02 -3.96 13.22
C ASP A 85 -7.70 -4.85 12.00
N SER A 86 -6.90 -4.35 11.05
CA SER A 86 -6.49 -5.05 9.83
C SER A 86 -5.02 -5.45 9.80
N LEU A 87 -4.27 -5.28 10.90
CA LEU A 87 -2.82 -5.38 10.91
C LEU A 87 -2.32 -6.70 10.30
N GLU A 88 -2.94 -7.81 10.68
CA GLU A 88 -2.51 -9.14 10.24
C GLU A 88 -2.76 -9.43 8.76
N ARG A 89 -3.65 -8.63 8.13
CA ARG A 89 -4.04 -8.78 6.73
C ARG A 89 -3.03 -8.14 5.79
N PHE A 90 -2.16 -7.25 6.28
CA PHE A 90 -1.15 -6.63 5.45
C PHE A 90 -0.10 -7.65 4.99
N ALA A 91 0.33 -7.51 3.73
CA ALA A 91 1.36 -8.37 3.17
C ALA A 91 2.66 -8.33 4.00
N PHE A 92 3.04 -7.15 4.50
CA PHE A 92 4.22 -6.94 5.34
C PHE A 92 4.11 -7.46 6.79
N TYR A 93 2.95 -7.95 7.25
CA TYR A 93 2.77 -8.30 8.67
C TYR A 93 3.78 -9.32 9.18
N ALA A 94 4.08 -10.36 8.38
CA ALA A 94 5.06 -11.38 8.75
C ALA A 94 6.47 -10.80 8.93
N LEU A 95 6.86 -9.83 8.08
CA LEU A 95 8.16 -9.15 8.18
C LEU A 95 8.22 -8.29 9.44
N LEU A 96 7.14 -7.55 9.72
CA LEU A 96 7.03 -6.74 10.93
C LEU A 96 7.08 -7.60 12.20
N LYS A 97 6.34 -8.71 12.22
CA LYS A 97 6.34 -9.64 13.34
C LYS A 97 7.73 -10.22 13.57
N ALA A 98 8.41 -10.69 12.51
CA ALA A 98 9.76 -11.23 12.61
C ALA A 98 10.77 -10.20 13.12
N TYR A 99 10.63 -8.93 12.71
CA TYR A 99 11.43 -7.83 13.24
C TYR A 99 11.16 -7.63 14.74
N ILE A 100 9.89 -7.53 15.15
CA ILE A 100 9.52 -7.33 16.55
C ILE A 100 9.99 -8.50 17.42
N ASP A 101 9.75 -9.75 17.03
CA ASP A 101 10.15 -10.93 17.78
C ASP A 101 11.68 -10.97 18.03
N LYS A 102 12.47 -10.47 17.08
CA LYS A 102 13.93 -10.41 17.17
C LYS A 102 14.44 -9.26 18.04
N HIS A 103 13.79 -8.10 17.98
CA HIS A 103 14.29 -6.86 18.58
C HIS A 103 13.60 -6.48 19.90
N HIS A 104 12.43 -7.06 20.18
CA HIS A 104 11.63 -6.83 21.38
C HIS A 104 11.19 -8.19 21.99
N PRO A 105 12.11 -8.94 22.62
CA PRO A 105 11.83 -10.30 23.11
C PRO A 105 10.77 -10.35 24.22
N ASP A 106 10.55 -9.23 24.90
CA ASP A 106 9.53 -9.03 25.94
C ASP A 106 8.18 -8.55 25.39
N PHE A 107 8.05 -8.33 24.07
CA PHE A 107 6.89 -7.72 23.43
C PHE A 107 5.55 -8.32 23.88
N ALA A 108 5.45 -9.65 23.91
CA ALA A 108 4.23 -10.36 24.29
C ALA A 108 3.82 -10.16 25.75
N SER A 109 4.74 -9.74 26.63
CA SER A 109 4.47 -9.45 28.05
C SER A 109 4.07 -8.01 28.31
N LEU A 110 4.27 -7.11 27.34
CA LEU A 110 3.91 -5.70 27.44
C LEU A 110 2.39 -5.52 27.34
N ASN A 111 1.89 -4.41 27.87
CA ASN A 111 0.49 -4.05 27.67
C ASN A 111 0.20 -3.69 26.20
N GLU A 112 -1.05 -3.79 25.81
CA GLU A 112 -1.50 -3.63 24.42
C GLU A 112 -1.19 -2.23 23.85
N ASP A 113 -1.20 -1.19 24.68
CA ASP A 113 -0.94 0.19 24.27
C ASP A 113 0.55 0.40 23.94
N ILE A 114 1.45 -0.12 24.78
CA ILE A 114 2.89 -0.17 24.51
C ILE A 114 3.18 -0.99 23.24
N GLN A 115 2.54 -2.15 23.08
CA GLN A 115 2.69 -2.98 21.89
C GLN A 115 2.33 -2.22 20.61
N LYS A 116 1.20 -1.49 20.60
CA LYS A 116 0.80 -0.64 19.47
C LYS A 116 1.83 0.44 19.15
N HIS A 117 2.39 1.08 20.18
CA HIS A 117 3.44 2.07 20.01
C HIS A 117 4.71 1.46 19.38
N ILE A 118 5.15 0.28 19.85
CA ILE A 118 6.30 -0.45 19.30
C ILE A 118 6.04 -0.85 17.84
N ILE A 119 4.85 -1.35 17.51
CA ILE A 119 4.46 -1.74 16.15
C ILE A 119 4.64 -0.57 15.18
N VAL A 120 4.10 0.61 15.50
CA VAL A 120 4.15 1.75 14.58
C VAL A 120 5.57 2.30 14.44
N ASN A 121 6.34 2.35 15.52
CA ASN A 121 7.74 2.76 15.46
C ASN A 121 8.60 1.78 14.66
N SER A 122 8.43 0.48 14.89
CA SER A 122 9.12 -0.58 14.14
C SER A 122 8.77 -0.57 12.66
N LEU A 123 7.57 -0.15 12.29
CA LEU A 123 7.17 -0.06 10.89
C LEU A 123 7.78 1.18 10.20
N LEU A 124 7.72 2.35 10.86
CA LEU A 124 7.99 3.63 10.20
C LEU A 124 9.44 4.10 10.29
N ASN A 125 10.13 3.84 11.40
CA ASN A 125 11.41 4.47 11.69
C ASN A 125 12.57 3.75 10.98
N GLU A 126 13.68 4.47 10.83
CA GLU A 126 14.89 3.99 10.14
C GLU A 126 15.51 2.77 10.83
N GLU A 127 15.43 2.71 12.16
CA GLU A 127 15.93 1.57 12.92
C GLU A 127 15.07 0.31 12.69
N GLY A 128 13.82 0.49 12.28
CA GLY A 128 12.86 -0.56 12.00
C GLY A 128 12.84 -1.02 10.54
N LEU A 129 11.65 -1.21 9.99
CA LEU A 129 11.43 -1.52 8.58
C LEU A 129 11.60 -0.30 7.67
N ASN A 130 11.70 0.91 8.24
CA ASN A 130 11.94 2.16 7.52
C ASN A 130 10.87 2.52 6.47
N TYR A 131 9.63 2.06 6.64
CA TYR A 131 8.58 2.31 5.63
C TYR A 131 8.19 3.78 5.56
N GLY A 132 8.52 4.57 6.58
CA GLY A 132 8.33 6.01 6.57
C GLY A 132 9.14 6.73 5.49
N ASN A 133 10.34 6.22 5.17
CA ASN A 133 11.27 6.84 4.23
C ASN A 133 11.41 6.10 2.90
N MET A 134 10.86 4.88 2.78
CA MET A 134 10.92 4.13 1.54
C MET A 134 9.95 4.67 0.46
N PRO A 135 10.35 4.65 -0.82
CA PRO A 135 9.42 4.83 -1.94
C PRO A 135 8.31 3.79 -1.87
N LYS A 136 7.05 4.19 -2.10
CA LYS A 136 5.90 3.28 -2.06
C LYS A 136 6.07 2.07 -2.98
N GLY A 137 6.76 2.28 -4.11
CA GLY A 137 7.04 1.22 -5.10
C GLY A 137 7.81 0.04 -4.53
N LEU A 138 8.56 0.23 -3.45
CA LEU A 138 9.37 -0.81 -2.80
C LEU A 138 8.69 -1.40 -1.55
N LEU A 139 7.50 -0.93 -1.21
CA LEU A 139 6.78 -1.42 -0.05
C LEU A 139 6.01 -2.69 -0.39
N PRO A 140 6.14 -3.77 0.39
CA PRO A 140 5.44 -5.02 0.12
C PRO A 140 3.96 -4.92 0.52
N PHE A 141 3.11 -4.52 -0.43
CA PHE A 141 1.66 -4.38 -0.22
C PHE A 141 0.81 -5.46 -0.87
N HIS A 142 1.37 -6.25 -1.79
CA HIS A 142 0.63 -7.31 -2.47
C HIS A 142 0.97 -8.66 -1.86
N ARG A 143 -0.06 -9.50 -1.72
CA ARG A 143 0.09 -10.90 -1.31
C ARG A 143 -0.59 -11.78 -2.35
N HIS A 144 0.19 -12.64 -3.01
CA HIS A 144 -0.26 -13.67 -3.95
C HIS A 144 -0.02 -15.03 -3.32
N SER A 145 -1.04 -15.60 -2.68
CA SER A 145 -0.91 -16.81 -1.86
C SER A 145 0.25 -16.67 -0.86
N GLU A 146 1.36 -17.37 -1.07
CA GLU A 146 2.54 -17.36 -0.21
C GLU A 146 3.60 -16.31 -0.58
N LYS A 147 3.44 -15.60 -1.70
CA LYS A 147 4.40 -14.61 -2.16
C LYS A 147 3.95 -13.19 -1.85
N ILE A 148 4.87 -12.40 -1.34
CA ILE A 148 4.71 -10.97 -1.15
C ILE A 148 5.33 -10.27 -2.35
N ALA A 149 4.66 -9.25 -2.87
CA ALA A 149 5.16 -8.44 -3.97
C ALA A 149 5.01 -6.95 -3.68
N THR A 150 5.97 -6.19 -4.20
CA THR A 150 6.00 -4.73 -4.19
C THR A 150 5.23 -4.19 -5.40
N PRO A 151 4.73 -2.93 -5.35
CA PRO A 151 4.13 -2.32 -6.54
C PRO A 151 5.07 -2.27 -7.74
N PHE A 152 6.39 -2.24 -7.52
CA PHE A 152 7.37 -2.31 -8.60
C PHE A 152 7.34 -3.69 -9.29
N GLU A 153 7.34 -4.78 -8.53
CA GLU A 153 7.21 -6.14 -9.10
C GLU A 153 5.87 -6.34 -9.81
N GLU A 154 4.77 -5.79 -9.27
CA GLU A 154 3.48 -5.80 -9.96
C GLU A 154 3.51 -5.04 -11.27
N HIS A 155 4.20 -3.90 -11.31
CA HIS A 155 4.35 -3.11 -12.52
C HIS A 155 5.06 -3.89 -13.64
N PHE A 156 6.12 -4.64 -13.32
CA PHE A 156 6.75 -5.57 -14.26
C PHE A 156 5.81 -6.68 -14.72
N ARG A 157 5.11 -7.31 -13.77
CA ARG A 157 4.16 -8.39 -14.08
C ARG A 157 3.06 -7.92 -15.02
N GLU A 158 2.50 -6.74 -14.79
CA GLU A 158 1.48 -6.15 -15.65
C GLU A 158 2.01 -5.79 -17.05
N ALA A 159 3.23 -5.27 -17.14
CA ALA A 159 3.85 -4.95 -18.41
C ALA A 159 4.03 -6.19 -19.28
N VAL A 160 4.52 -7.30 -18.70
CA VAL A 160 4.64 -8.59 -19.40
C VAL A 160 3.27 -9.09 -19.88
N LEU A 161 2.22 -8.93 -19.07
CA LEU A 161 0.88 -9.44 -19.41
C LEU A 161 0.15 -8.62 -20.48
N TYR A 162 0.29 -7.30 -20.47
CA TYR A 162 -0.59 -6.42 -21.26
C TYR A 162 0.15 -5.50 -22.22
N ALA A 163 1.43 -5.21 -21.99
CA ALA A 163 2.23 -4.28 -22.79
C ALA A 163 3.34 -4.96 -23.59
N SER A 164 3.33 -6.30 -23.66
CA SER A 164 4.25 -7.06 -24.49
C SER A 164 3.64 -7.44 -25.84
N ASP A 165 4.46 -7.37 -26.88
CA ASP A 165 4.15 -7.87 -28.22
C ASP A 165 4.70 -9.29 -28.48
N ASP A 166 4.85 -10.06 -27.39
CA ASP A 166 5.43 -11.40 -27.28
C ASP A 166 6.98 -11.46 -27.30
N GLU A 167 7.68 -10.33 -27.45
CA GLU A 167 9.16 -10.26 -27.37
C GLU A 167 9.66 -9.19 -26.40
N GLU A 168 9.13 -7.97 -26.49
CA GLU A 168 9.61 -6.81 -25.71
C GLU A 168 8.45 -6.06 -25.04
N ALA A 169 8.71 -5.41 -23.90
CA ALA A 169 7.74 -4.59 -23.19
C ALA A 169 8.39 -3.29 -22.71
N ASP A 170 7.79 -2.16 -23.07
CA ASP A 170 8.27 -0.84 -22.66
C ASP A 170 7.63 -0.42 -21.32
N LEU A 171 8.46 -0.02 -20.36
CA LEU A 171 8.03 0.47 -19.04
C LEU A 171 8.51 1.91 -18.80
N HIS A 172 7.67 2.68 -18.09
CA HIS A 172 8.01 3.98 -17.52
C HIS A 172 7.56 4.06 -16.06
#